data_AF-A0A0J1BPV3-F1
#
_entry.id   AF-A0A0J1BPV3-F1
#
_cell.length_a   1.000
_cell.length_b   1.000
_cell.length_c   1.000
_cell.angle_alpha   90.00
_cell.angle_beta   90.00
_cell.angle_gamma   90.00
#
_symmetry.space_group_name_H-M   'P 1'
#
loop_
_entity.id
_entity.type
_entity.pdbx_description
1 polymer ?
#
loop_
_entity_poly.entity_id
_entity_poly.type
_entity_poly.pdbx_seq_one_letter_code
_entity_poly.pdbx_strand_id
1 'polypeptide(L)'
;MKTNKLFIVLACLCLIIISACKKEIDWSSEQGKSTMSGKIDGILLECTTSAAAFYPLGNKTTVQIIGSKELSGFSLTIDDFKGAGTYNVSGTNMAIYLKGVSGLQDAYLGTTNGTIKIISYTENKILTGTFEFKGENTNTSLEKTITEGKFSISLVPVKLPEINSTTNNLSAKVDGIATGFTGEAMSANTAMGKVLSIVTVNGDKRMILATSSYKGVGTYTMPADADGVYMKDQTATGSFSSDSGTLKITSETSNRIKGTFSFTAKNEDTRINTSVSVTEGTFDIPLTKM
;
A
#
# COMPACT_ATOMS: atom_id res chain seq x y z
N MET A 1 70.78 -31.71 -6.81
CA MET A 1 69.73 -32.52 -6.15
C MET A 1 68.73 -31.54 -5.54
N LYS A 2 67.51 -31.40 -6.06
CA LYS A 2 66.25 -32.03 -5.56
C LYS A 2 66.13 -31.84 -4.03
N THR A 3 65.15 -31.11 -3.46
CA THR A 3 63.69 -31.27 -3.65
C THR A 3 62.88 -30.08 -3.06
N ASN A 4 61.75 -29.76 -3.73
CA ASN A 4 60.40 -29.31 -3.31
C ASN A 4 60.15 -29.01 -1.81
N LYS A 5 59.28 -28.06 -1.41
CA LYS A 5 57.81 -28.00 -1.59
C LYS A 5 57.36 -26.57 -1.17
N LEU A 6 56.70 -25.73 -1.97
CA LEU A 6 55.32 -25.78 -2.46
C LEU A 6 54.35 -26.37 -1.42
N PHE A 7 53.91 -25.55 -0.47
CA PHE A 7 52.66 -25.63 0.32
C PHE A 7 52.85 -24.65 1.48
N ILE A 8 52.00 -23.61 1.60
CA ILE A 8 51.85 -22.58 2.68
C ILE A 8 51.65 -21.17 2.07
N VAL A 9 50.89 -21.05 0.97
CA VAL A 9 50.29 -19.77 0.53
C VAL A 9 48.77 -19.89 0.34
N LEU A 10 48.21 -21.06 0.60
CA LEU A 10 46.77 -21.37 0.43
C LEU A 10 45.96 -21.26 1.74
N ALA A 11 46.40 -20.42 2.69
CA ALA A 11 45.71 -20.19 3.96
C ALA A 11 45.28 -18.72 4.15
N CYS A 12 45.19 -17.96 3.06
CA CYS A 12 44.69 -16.57 3.04
C CYS A 12 43.29 -16.43 2.41
N LEU A 13 42.53 -17.52 2.24
CA LEU A 13 41.32 -17.50 1.44
C LEU A 13 40.20 -18.38 2.01
N CYS A 14 39.70 -18.10 3.23
CA CYS A 14 38.45 -18.73 3.72
C CYS A 14 37.79 -18.07 4.95
N LEU A 15 37.99 -16.77 5.24
CA LEU A 15 37.27 -16.09 6.34
C LEU A 15 36.59 -14.79 5.90
N ILE A 16 36.07 -14.75 4.67
CA ILE A 16 35.03 -13.79 4.30
C ILE A 16 33.68 -14.46 4.61
N ILE A 17 33.31 -14.47 5.89
CA ILE A 17 31.92 -14.67 6.27
C ILE A 17 31.22 -13.37 5.89
N ILE A 18 30.81 -13.29 4.63
CA ILE A 18 29.89 -12.26 4.15
C ILE A 18 28.61 -12.50 4.94
N SER A 19 28.42 -11.70 5.99
CA SER A 19 27.10 -11.39 6.52
C SER A 19 26.30 -10.82 5.35
N ALA A 20 25.61 -11.70 4.63
CA ALA A 20 24.52 -11.32 3.77
C ALA A 20 23.41 -10.84 4.69
N CYS A 21 23.52 -9.60 5.16
CA CYS A 21 22.36 -8.83 5.58
C CYS A 21 21.36 -9.00 4.44
N LYS A 22 20.23 -9.68 4.72
CA LYS A 22 19.04 -9.53 3.89
C LYS A 22 18.84 -8.02 3.82
N LYS A 23 19.10 -7.43 2.66
CA LYS A 23 18.62 -6.08 2.38
C LYS A 23 17.11 -6.24 2.29
N GLU A 24 16.44 -6.08 3.43
CA GLU A 24 15.05 -5.68 3.43
C GLU A 24 15.00 -4.42 2.56
N ILE A 25 14.08 -4.40 1.61
CA ILE A 25 13.99 -3.28 0.69
C ILE A 25 13.39 -2.13 1.49
N ASP A 26 14.26 -1.27 1.99
CA ASP A 26 13.87 -0.01 2.61
C ASP A 26 13.41 0.94 1.50
N TRP A 27 12.09 1.01 1.30
CA TRP A 27 11.46 1.86 0.29
C TRP A 27 11.30 3.32 0.74
N SER A 28 12.01 3.78 1.77
CA SER A 28 11.90 5.16 2.25
C SER A 28 12.55 6.16 1.27
N SER A 29 11.75 6.71 0.35
CA SER A 29 12.18 7.91 -0.40
C SER A 29 11.89 9.16 0.44
N GLU A 30 12.91 9.97 0.72
CA GLU A 30 12.78 11.25 1.45
C GLU A 30 12.04 12.37 0.68
N GLN A 31 11.41 12.09 -0.48
CA GLN A 31 10.71 13.12 -1.25
C GLN A 31 9.27 13.34 -0.76
N GLY A 32 8.96 14.60 -0.42
CA GLY A 32 7.60 15.05 -0.11
C GLY A 32 7.09 14.60 1.25
N LYS A 33 7.79 14.97 2.35
CA LYS A 33 7.41 14.58 3.70
C LYS A 33 6.00 15.08 4.05
N SER A 34 5.04 14.18 4.06
CA SER A 34 3.70 14.42 4.55
C SER A 34 3.72 14.52 6.08
N THR A 35 2.95 15.45 6.64
CA THR A 35 2.82 15.65 8.08
C THR A 35 1.36 15.72 8.50
N MET A 36 1.06 15.23 9.69
CA MET A 36 -0.25 15.37 10.34
C MET A 36 -0.07 15.40 11.86
N SER A 37 -0.81 16.27 12.54
CA SER A 37 -0.86 16.31 14.01
C SER A 37 -2.17 16.90 14.50
N GLY A 38 -2.46 16.71 15.78
CA GLY A 38 -3.61 17.28 16.48
C GLY A 38 -3.52 17.07 17.98
N LYS A 39 -4.27 17.83 18.77
CA LYS A 39 -4.36 17.67 20.23
C LYS A 39 -5.59 16.88 20.61
N ILE A 40 -5.43 15.85 21.43
CA ILE A 40 -6.50 15.06 22.04
C ILE A 40 -6.60 15.48 23.50
N ASP A 41 -7.71 16.11 23.88
CA ASP A 41 -7.90 16.72 25.21
C ASP A 41 -6.71 17.59 25.63
N GLY A 42 -6.17 18.36 24.67
CA GLY A 42 -5.01 19.24 24.87
C GLY A 42 -3.64 18.57 24.73
N ILE A 43 -3.56 17.24 24.66
CA ILE A 43 -2.29 16.50 24.51
C ILE A 43 -1.97 16.31 23.03
N LEU A 44 -0.80 16.80 22.60
CA LEU A 44 -0.35 16.71 21.21
C LEU A 44 -0.03 15.27 20.79
N LEU A 45 -0.61 14.84 19.66
CA LEU A 45 -0.23 13.66 18.91
C LEU A 45 0.37 14.09 17.56
N GLU A 46 1.62 13.70 17.31
CA GLU A 46 2.30 13.88 16.03
C GLU A 46 2.39 12.55 15.29
N CYS A 47 1.79 12.48 14.09
CA CYS A 47 1.83 11.29 13.27
C CYS A 47 3.22 11.09 12.65
N THR A 48 3.70 9.85 12.66
CA THR A 48 4.97 9.45 12.01
C THR A 48 4.79 9.24 10.52
N THR A 49 3.59 8.89 10.07
CA THR A 49 3.22 8.77 8.65
C THR A 49 1.93 9.53 8.38
N SER A 50 1.77 10.01 7.16
CA SER A 50 0.50 10.57 6.71
C SER A 50 0.38 10.51 5.20
N ALA A 51 -0.84 10.33 4.72
CA ALA A 51 -1.14 10.15 3.30
C ALA A 51 -2.57 10.64 3.00
N ALA A 52 -2.86 10.81 1.71
CA ALA A 52 -4.21 11.04 1.22
C ALA A 52 -4.49 10.14 0.02
N ALA A 53 -5.71 9.65 -0.08
CA ALA A 53 -6.21 8.85 -1.18
C ALA A 53 -7.49 9.48 -1.76
N PHE A 54 -7.65 9.37 -3.07
CA PHE A 54 -8.76 9.92 -3.83
C PHE A 54 -9.52 8.76 -4.49
N TYR A 55 -10.81 8.67 -4.21
CA TYR A 55 -11.70 7.61 -4.68
C TYR A 55 -12.76 8.22 -5.60
N PRO A 56 -12.55 8.18 -6.93
CA PRO A 56 -13.55 8.61 -7.89
C PRO A 56 -14.68 7.57 -8.00
N LEU A 57 -15.86 7.89 -7.46
CA LEU A 57 -17.03 7.02 -7.44
C LEU A 57 -18.19 7.70 -8.16
N GLY A 58 -18.50 7.26 -9.38
CA GLY A 58 -19.53 7.88 -10.20
C GLY A 58 -19.19 9.34 -10.52
N ASN A 59 -20.07 10.30 -10.19
CA ASN A 59 -19.85 11.72 -10.42
C ASN A 59 -19.17 12.45 -9.25
N LYS A 60 -18.77 11.74 -8.19
CA LYS A 60 -18.15 12.29 -6.99
C LYS A 60 -16.72 11.80 -6.83
N THR A 61 -15.93 12.56 -6.07
CA THR A 61 -14.63 12.12 -5.58
C THR A 61 -14.66 12.14 -4.05
N THR A 62 -14.44 10.99 -3.41
CA THR A 62 -14.24 10.94 -1.97
C THR A 62 -12.74 11.06 -1.67
N VAL A 63 -12.36 11.87 -0.70
CA VAL A 63 -10.97 12.01 -0.25
C VAL A 63 -10.84 11.46 1.15
N GLN A 64 -9.87 10.57 1.34
CA GLN A 64 -9.47 10.08 2.65
C GLN A 64 -8.08 10.63 2.99
N ILE A 65 -7.92 11.19 4.19
CA ILE A 65 -6.65 11.71 4.71
C ILE A 65 -6.36 10.97 6.01
N ILE A 66 -5.23 10.29 6.07
CA ILE A 66 -4.84 9.47 7.23
C ILE A 66 -3.51 9.96 7.74
N GLY A 67 -3.36 10.00 9.06
CA GLY A 67 -2.09 10.11 9.74
C GLY A 67 -2.02 9.09 10.87
N SER A 68 -0.91 8.39 11.01
CA SER A 68 -0.71 7.45 12.12
C SER A 68 0.62 7.65 12.82
N LYS A 69 0.61 7.36 14.13
CA LYS A 69 1.77 7.14 14.99
C LYS A 69 1.59 5.76 15.58
N GLU A 70 2.37 4.80 15.09
CA GLU A 70 2.18 3.38 15.39
C GLU A 70 0.73 2.97 15.09
N LEU A 71 -0.05 2.70 16.13
CA LEU A 71 -1.43 2.19 16.06
C LEU A 71 -2.47 3.25 16.42
N SER A 72 -2.02 4.46 16.78
CA SER A 72 -2.89 5.60 17.03
C SER A 72 -2.85 6.57 15.85
N GLY A 73 -3.88 7.41 15.68
CA GLY A 73 -3.87 8.37 14.59
C GLY A 73 -5.20 9.01 14.30
N PHE A 74 -5.26 9.65 13.15
CA PHE A 74 -6.44 10.34 12.65
C PHE A 74 -6.81 9.82 11.26
N SER A 75 -8.11 9.73 10.98
CA SER A 75 -8.63 9.47 9.65
C SER A 75 -9.74 10.47 9.35
N LEU A 76 -9.62 11.20 8.26
CA LEU A 76 -10.57 12.20 7.79
C LEU A 76 -11.12 11.74 6.46
N THR A 77 -12.44 11.77 6.29
CA THR A 77 -13.12 11.44 5.05
C THR A 77 -13.98 12.62 4.62
N ILE A 78 -13.80 13.05 3.38
CA ILE A 78 -14.58 14.10 2.72
C ILE A 78 -15.27 13.46 1.52
N ASP A 79 -16.58 13.33 1.57
CA ASP A 79 -17.39 12.96 0.41
C ASP A 79 -17.58 14.16 -0.53
N ASP A 80 -17.72 13.88 -1.83
CA ASP A 80 -17.94 14.89 -2.87
C ASP A 80 -16.96 16.07 -2.78
N PHE A 81 -15.66 15.76 -2.67
CA PHE A 81 -14.57 16.71 -2.54
C PHE A 81 -14.49 17.65 -3.76
N LYS A 82 -14.48 18.96 -3.49
CA LYS A 82 -14.50 20.04 -4.50
C LYS A 82 -13.27 20.95 -4.44
N GLY A 83 -12.21 20.54 -3.74
CA GLY A 83 -11.00 21.34 -3.54
C GLY A 83 -11.00 22.10 -2.22
N ALA A 84 -10.40 23.31 -2.23
CA ALA A 84 -10.29 24.15 -1.05
C ALA A 84 -11.68 24.57 -0.52
N GLY A 85 -11.84 24.58 0.79
CA GLY A 85 -13.13 24.84 1.44
C GLY A 85 -13.23 24.25 2.84
N THR A 86 -14.35 24.52 3.50
CA THR A 86 -14.69 23.94 4.80
C THR A 86 -15.74 22.87 4.61
N TYR A 87 -15.46 21.68 5.12
CA TYR A 87 -16.34 20.52 5.08
C TYR A 87 -16.76 20.20 6.51
N ASN A 88 -18.06 20.26 6.78
CA ASN A 88 -18.59 19.92 8.11
C ASN A 88 -18.50 18.41 8.32
N VAL A 89 -18.05 18.01 9.50
CA VAL A 89 -18.05 16.61 9.96
C VAL A 89 -19.50 16.25 10.32
N SER A 90 -20.21 15.73 9.31
CA SER A 90 -21.62 15.39 9.36
C SER A 90 -21.99 14.54 8.15
N GLY A 91 -23.00 13.66 8.28
CA GLY A 91 -23.46 12.82 7.19
C GLY A 91 -22.36 11.87 6.71
N THR A 92 -21.94 12.02 5.44
CA THR A 92 -20.89 11.21 4.81
C THR A 92 -19.47 11.72 5.07
N ASN A 93 -19.31 12.96 5.54
CA ASN A 93 -18.02 13.48 5.98
C ASN A 93 -17.76 13.03 7.42
N MET A 94 -16.60 12.43 7.66
CA MET A 94 -16.26 11.82 8.94
C MET A 94 -14.86 12.20 9.39
N ALA A 95 -14.67 12.34 10.70
CA ALA A 95 -13.36 12.41 11.32
C ALA A 95 -13.27 11.35 12.41
N ILE A 96 -12.16 10.63 12.48
CA ILE A 96 -11.94 9.55 13.43
C ILE A 96 -10.60 9.78 14.13
N TYR A 97 -10.60 9.64 15.45
CA TYR A 97 -9.38 9.43 16.23
C TYR A 97 -9.29 7.96 16.64
N LEU A 98 -8.18 7.30 16.31
CA LEU A 98 -7.90 5.92 16.70
C LEU A 98 -6.87 5.93 17.83
N LYS A 99 -7.18 5.22 18.93
CA LYS A 99 -6.32 5.13 20.12
C LYS A 99 -5.40 3.89 20.14
N GLY A 100 -5.55 2.93 19.21
CA GLY A 100 -4.73 1.71 19.22
C GLY A 100 -5.24 0.52 18.40
N VAL A 101 -4.86 -0.69 18.84
CA VAL A 101 -4.96 -1.97 18.11
C VAL A 101 -6.34 -2.58 18.00
N SER A 102 -7.32 -2.19 18.82
CA SER A 102 -8.64 -2.85 18.84
C SER A 102 -9.54 -2.45 17.68
N GLY A 103 -8.98 -1.81 16.65
CA GLY A 103 -9.69 -1.32 15.47
C GLY A 103 -10.75 -0.29 15.84
N LEU A 104 -11.93 -0.44 15.24
CA LEU A 104 -13.06 0.48 15.47
C LEU A 104 -13.56 0.47 16.92
N GLN A 105 -13.22 -0.53 17.73
CA GLN A 105 -13.68 -0.58 19.12
C GLN A 105 -13.07 0.51 20.00
N ASP A 106 -11.86 0.97 19.66
CA ASP A 106 -11.15 2.05 20.36
C ASP A 106 -11.21 3.38 19.61
N ALA A 107 -12.06 3.47 18.57
CA ALA A 107 -12.23 4.67 17.78
C ALA A 107 -13.11 5.70 18.49
N TYR A 108 -12.81 6.97 18.28
CA TYR A 108 -13.66 8.11 18.63
C TYR A 108 -14.12 8.76 17.32
N LEU A 109 -15.41 8.62 17.03
CA LEU A 109 -15.98 9.06 15.76
C LEU A 109 -16.59 10.45 15.93
N GLY A 110 -16.09 11.41 15.17
CA GLY A 110 -16.77 12.69 14.94
C GLY A 110 -17.83 12.47 13.87
N THR A 111 -19.09 12.51 14.29
CA THR A 111 -20.26 12.38 13.39
C THR A 111 -21.19 13.59 13.46
N THR A 112 -21.09 14.37 14.54
CA THR A 112 -21.76 15.65 14.72
C THR A 112 -20.80 16.61 15.42
N ASN A 113 -20.72 17.85 14.95
CA ASN A 113 -19.86 18.91 15.51
C ASN A 113 -18.34 18.72 15.28
N GLY A 114 -17.93 19.08 14.07
CA GLY A 114 -16.52 19.22 13.70
C GLY A 114 -16.36 19.84 12.32
N THR A 115 -15.15 20.24 11.97
CA THR A 115 -14.82 20.76 10.65
C THR A 115 -13.52 20.14 10.14
N ILE A 116 -13.49 19.89 8.84
CA ILE A 116 -12.28 19.63 8.07
C ILE A 116 -12.14 20.78 7.08
N LYS A 117 -11.06 21.56 7.20
CA LYS A 117 -10.80 22.71 6.34
C LYS A 117 -9.63 22.41 5.42
N ILE A 118 -9.89 22.45 4.11
CA ILE A 118 -8.87 22.36 3.08
C ILE A 118 -8.42 23.77 2.74
N ILE A 119 -7.17 24.09 3.10
CA ILE A 119 -6.57 25.42 2.90
C ILE A 119 -6.05 25.55 1.48
N SER A 120 -5.28 24.57 1.03
CA SER A 120 -4.80 24.50 -0.34
C SER A 120 -4.87 23.08 -0.87
N TYR A 121 -5.27 22.98 -2.13
CA TYR A 121 -5.19 21.76 -2.91
C TYR A 121 -4.57 22.13 -4.23
N THR A 122 -3.38 21.59 -4.51
CA THR A 122 -2.81 21.62 -5.84
C THR A 122 -2.65 20.18 -6.27
N GLU A 123 -3.39 19.81 -7.31
CA GLU A 123 -3.38 18.47 -7.88
C GLU A 123 -1.94 18.00 -8.12
N ASN A 124 -1.64 16.76 -7.71
CA ASN A 124 -0.32 16.12 -7.81
C ASN A 124 0.84 16.88 -7.16
N LYS A 125 0.57 17.79 -6.21
CA LYS A 125 1.62 18.50 -5.46
C LYS A 125 1.41 18.41 -3.96
N ILE A 126 0.43 19.14 -3.42
CA ILE A 126 0.27 19.28 -1.98
C ILE A 126 -1.20 19.51 -1.62
N LEU A 127 -1.61 18.89 -0.52
CA LEU A 127 -2.91 19.08 0.13
C LEU A 127 -2.66 19.53 1.56
N THR A 128 -3.09 20.75 1.91
CA THR A 128 -2.92 21.30 3.26
C THR A 128 -4.26 21.65 3.88
N GLY A 129 -4.34 21.54 5.20
CA GLY A 129 -5.58 21.85 5.89
C GLY A 129 -5.50 21.71 7.40
N THR A 130 -6.64 21.94 8.02
CA THR A 130 -6.85 21.83 9.47
C THR A 130 -8.09 21.00 9.77
N PHE A 131 -8.18 20.48 10.98
CA PHE A 131 -9.35 19.76 11.45
C PHE A 131 -9.57 19.96 12.95
N GLU A 132 -10.82 19.90 13.36
CA GLU A 132 -11.25 19.88 14.75
C GLU A 132 -12.58 19.13 14.84
N PHE A 133 -12.77 18.34 15.89
CA PHE A 133 -14.03 17.63 16.11
C PHE A 133 -14.13 17.13 17.55
N LYS A 134 -15.35 16.85 17.97
CA LYS A 134 -15.61 16.05 19.17
C LYS A 134 -15.93 14.63 18.75
N GLY A 135 -15.14 13.66 19.21
CA GLY A 135 -15.32 12.25 18.88
C GLY A 135 -15.95 11.49 20.03
N GLU A 136 -16.90 10.60 19.75
CA GLU A 136 -17.49 9.68 20.72
C GLU A 136 -17.10 8.24 20.40
N ASN A 137 -16.75 7.46 21.42
CA ASN A 137 -16.55 6.03 21.28
C ASN A 137 -17.88 5.30 21.44
N THR A 138 -18.34 4.62 20.39
CA THR A 138 -19.68 3.99 20.35
C THR A 138 -19.87 2.84 21.32
N ASN A 139 -18.81 2.27 21.88
CA ASN A 139 -18.89 1.17 22.83
C ASN A 139 -18.96 1.64 24.29
N THR A 140 -18.34 2.78 24.59
CA THR A 140 -18.18 3.27 25.96
C THR A 140 -18.91 4.60 26.21
N SER A 141 -19.40 5.25 25.16
CA SER A 141 -19.95 6.62 25.18
C SER A 141 -18.99 7.67 25.75
N LEU A 142 -17.69 7.35 25.83
CA LEU A 142 -16.68 8.33 26.21
C LEU A 142 -16.40 9.28 25.07
N GLU A 143 -16.18 10.54 25.41
CA GLU A 143 -15.90 11.60 24.44
C GLU A 143 -14.43 12.04 24.51
N LYS A 144 -13.94 12.51 23.36
CA LYS A 144 -12.64 13.17 23.21
C LYS A 144 -12.78 14.44 22.41
N THR A 145 -12.07 15.48 22.82
CA THR A 145 -12.03 16.75 22.08
C THR A 145 -10.74 16.82 21.28
N ILE A 146 -10.86 16.89 19.96
CA ILE A 146 -9.73 16.99 19.04
C ILE A 146 -9.65 18.42 18.53
N THR A 147 -8.54 19.10 18.83
CA THR A 147 -8.29 20.50 18.46
C THR A 147 -6.93 20.68 17.81
N GLU A 148 -6.71 21.85 17.20
CA GLU A 148 -5.44 22.23 16.57
C GLU A 148 -4.93 21.19 15.55
N GLY A 149 -5.85 20.45 14.95
CA GLY A 149 -5.54 19.46 13.92
C GLY A 149 -5.02 20.16 12.68
N LYS A 150 -3.89 19.69 12.15
CA LYS A 150 -3.29 20.20 10.91
C LYS A 150 -2.66 19.08 10.11
N PHE A 151 -2.65 19.23 8.79
CA PHE A 151 -1.96 18.33 7.89
C PHE A 151 -1.36 19.08 6.69
N SER A 152 -0.30 18.51 6.15
CA SER A 152 0.33 18.91 4.91
C SER A 152 0.82 17.64 4.22
N ILE A 153 0.06 17.20 3.22
CA ILE A 153 0.27 15.92 2.53
C ILE A 153 0.87 16.18 1.15
N SER A 154 2.03 15.59 0.87
CA SER A 154 2.55 15.52 -0.50
C SER A 154 1.68 14.61 -1.33
N LEU A 155 1.20 15.11 -2.46
CA LEU A 155 0.49 14.31 -3.46
C LEU A 155 1.41 13.90 -4.61
N VAL A 156 2.71 14.18 -4.50
CA VAL A 156 3.70 13.71 -5.46
C VAL A 156 3.90 12.20 -5.23
N PRO A 157 3.66 11.35 -6.25
CA PRO A 157 3.95 9.93 -6.17
C PRO A 157 5.37 9.66 -5.70
N VAL A 158 5.51 8.74 -4.74
CA VAL A 158 6.82 8.28 -4.28
C VAL A 158 7.45 7.47 -5.41
N LYS A 159 8.47 8.01 -6.08
CA LYS A 159 9.22 7.26 -7.09
C LYS A 159 9.95 6.12 -6.39
N LEU A 160 9.52 4.88 -6.66
CA LEU A 160 10.30 3.72 -6.28
C LEU A 160 11.40 3.49 -7.31
N PRO A 161 12.55 2.91 -6.91
CA PRO A 161 13.62 2.60 -7.83
C PRO A 161 13.10 1.88 -9.09
N GLU A 162 13.49 2.37 -10.26
CA GLU A 162 13.36 1.61 -11.50
C GLU A 162 14.29 0.40 -11.39
N ILE A 163 13.72 -0.79 -11.51
CA ILE A 163 14.49 -2.02 -11.36
C ILE A 163 14.78 -2.54 -12.76
N ASN A 164 16.03 -2.42 -13.15
CA ASN A 164 16.52 -2.85 -14.44
C ASN A 164 16.40 -4.39 -14.55
N SER A 165 16.18 -4.88 -15.77
CA SER A 165 15.62 -6.19 -16.11
C SER A 165 16.38 -7.46 -15.65
N THR A 166 17.50 -7.35 -14.95
CA THR A 166 18.33 -8.49 -14.51
C THR A 166 17.92 -9.08 -13.15
N THR A 167 17.04 -8.40 -12.39
CA THR A 167 16.53 -8.87 -11.10
C THR A 167 15.01 -9.04 -11.07
N ASN A 168 14.37 -9.05 -12.23
CA ASN A 168 12.93 -9.30 -12.33
C ASN A 168 12.64 -10.72 -11.86
N ASN A 169 11.76 -10.82 -10.86
CA ASN A 169 11.27 -12.11 -10.35
C ASN A 169 9.77 -12.31 -10.68
N LEU A 170 9.17 -11.35 -11.39
CA LEU A 170 7.87 -11.43 -12.04
C LEU A 170 7.94 -10.80 -13.44
N SER A 171 7.24 -11.36 -14.42
CA SER A 171 7.11 -10.78 -15.76
C SER A 171 5.73 -11.06 -16.34
N ALA A 172 5.24 -10.17 -17.19
CA ALA A 172 3.99 -10.34 -17.95
C ALA A 172 4.01 -9.46 -19.21
N LYS A 173 3.07 -9.69 -20.13
CA LYS A 173 2.73 -8.73 -21.18
C LYS A 173 1.53 -7.91 -20.74
N VAL A 174 1.67 -6.59 -20.70
CA VAL A 174 0.57 -5.64 -20.49
C VAL A 174 0.23 -5.02 -21.83
N ASP A 175 -0.97 -5.30 -22.34
CA ASP A 175 -1.41 -4.91 -23.70
C ASP A 175 -0.40 -5.35 -24.78
N GLY A 176 0.13 -6.56 -24.63
CA GLY A 176 1.14 -7.14 -25.53
C GLY A 176 2.59 -6.69 -25.26
N ILE A 177 2.81 -5.68 -24.42
CA ILE A 177 4.14 -5.15 -24.11
C ILE A 177 4.75 -5.90 -22.92
N ALA A 178 5.86 -6.59 -23.15
CA ALA A 178 6.61 -7.28 -22.11
C ALA A 178 7.10 -6.29 -21.03
N THR A 179 6.67 -6.53 -19.80
CA THR A 179 7.00 -5.73 -18.61
C THR A 179 7.45 -6.67 -17.50
N GLY A 180 8.62 -6.39 -16.94
CA GLY A 180 9.14 -7.11 -15.78
C GLY A 180 8.93 -6.31 -14.49
N PHE A 181 8.89 -7.00 -13.36
CA PHE A 181 8.75 -6.44 -12.03
C PHE A 181 9.64 -7.20 -11.05
N THR A 182 9.97 -6.54 -9.94
CA THR A 182 10.60 -7.19 -8.79
C THR A 182 9.73 -6.99 -7.56
N GLY A 183 9.59 -8.04 -6.76
CA GLY A 183 8.85 -7.96 -5.52
C GLY A 183 9.05 -9.13 -4.60
N GLU A 184 8.12 -9.30 -3.69
CA GLU A 184 8.09 -10.38 -2.70
C GLU A 184 6.68 -10.90 -2.49
N ALA A 185 6.59 -12.12 -1.98
CA ALA A 185 5.34 -12.75 -1.60
C ALA A 185 5.28 -12.91 -0.08
N MET A 186 4.08 -12.78 0.46
CA MET A 186 3.81 -12.91 1.87
C MET A 186 2.54 -13.73 2.07
N SER A 187 2.57 -14.70 2.98
CA SER A 187 1.37 -15.38 3.44
C SER A 187 1.20 -15.23 4.93
N ALA A 188 -0.02 -14.97 5.39
CA ALA A 188 -0.33 -14.80 6.81
C ALA A 188 -1.65 -15.50 7.17
N ASN A 189 -1.76 -15.98 8.40
CA ASN A 189 -3.04 -16.43 8.94
C ASN A 189 -3.82 -15.23 9.47
N THR A 190 -5.07 -15.06 9.02
CA THR A 190 -5.97 -14.00 9.48
C THR A 190 -7.24 -14.62 10.05
N ALA A 191 -8.07 -13.82 10.72
CA ALA A 191 -9.40 -14.25 11.16
C ALA A 191 -10.30 -14.71 10.00
N MET A 192 -10.03 -14.26 8.77
CA MET A 192 -10.78 -14.61 7.56
C MET A 192 -10.21 -15.82 6.82
N GLY A 193 -9.10 -16.40 7.31
CA GLY A 193 -8.38 -17.48 6.64
C GLY A 193 -6.94 -17.11 6.30
N LYS A 194 -6.27 -17.99 5.57
CA LYS A 194 -4.89 -17.78 5.12
C LYS A 194 -4.89 -16.89 3.88
N VAL A 195 -4.19 -15.77 3.96
CA VAL A 195 -4.02 -14.84 2.84
C VAL A 195 -2.67 -15.08 2.16
N LEU A 196 -2.60 -14.84 0.86
CA LEU A 196 -1.36 -14.66 0.11
C LEU A 196 -1.42 -13.31 -0.59
N SER A 197 -0.35 -12.53 -0.51
CA SER A 197 -0.15 -11.30 -1.26
C SER A 197 1.21 -11.35 -1.95
N ILE A 198 1.22 -10.98 -3.23
CA ILE A 198 2.43 -10.78 -4.04
C ILE A 198 2.41 -9.30 -4.44
N VAL A 199 3.42 -8.56 -4.01
CA VAL A 199 3.54 -7.12 -4.30
C VAL A 199 4.82 -6.90 -5.08
N THR A 200 4.70 -6.31 -6.26
CA THR A 200 5.85 -6.08 -7.14
C THR A 200 5.85 -4.67 -7.72
N VAL A 201 7.04 -4.21 -8.10
CA VAL A 201 7.29 -2.84 -8.56
C VAL A 201 8.18 -2.81 -9.80
N ASN A 202 8.00 -1.78 -10.63
CA ASN A 202 8.91 -1.38 -11.69
C ASN A 202 8.80 0.14 -11.89
N GLY A 203 9.63 0.91 -11.18
CA GLY A 203 9.52 2.37 -11.16
C GLY A 203 8.16 2.81 -10.60
N ASP A 204 7.39 3.52 -11.43
CA ASP A 204 6.02 3.96 -11.09
C ASP A 204 4.96 2.86 -11.26
N LYS A 205 5.29 1.74 -11.91
CA LYS A 205 4.36 0.65 -12.17
C LYS A 205 4.29 -0.34 -11.00
N ARG A 206 3.12 -0.97 -10.81
CA ARG A 206 2.91 -2.07 -9.84
C ARG A 206 2.15 -3.22 -10.48
N MET A 207 2.43 -4.42 -9.98
CA MET A 207 1.57 -5.59 -10.15
C MET A 207 1.36 -6.20 -8.77
N ILE A 208 0.11 -6.32 -8.36
CA ILE A 208 -0.30 -6.92 -7.10
C ILE A 208 -1.21 -8.11 -7.41
N LEU A 209 -0.93 -9.25 -6.78
CA LEU A 209 -1.76 -10.45 -6.86
C LEU A 209 -2.09 -10.88 -5.44
N ALA A 210 -3.37 -11.11 -5.13
CA ALA A 210 -3.78 -11.51 -3.79
C ALA A 210 -4.82 -12.62 -3.81
N THR A 211 -4.87 -13.43 -2.76
CA THR A 211 -5.97 -14.37 -2.50
C THR A 211 -6.22 -14.43 -1.00
N SER A 212 -7.49 -14.31 -0.61
CA SER A 212 -7.95 -14.39 0.79
C SER A 212 -8.22 -15.83 1.24
N SER A 213 -8.19 -16.79 0.31
CA SER A 213 -8.46 -18.20 0.54
C SER A 213 -7.27 -19.08 0.12
N TYR A 214 -6.06 -18.67 0.50
CA TYR A 214 -4.83 -19.32 0.07
C TYR A 214 -4.70 -20.75 0.61
N LYS A 215 -4.69 -21.75 -0.30
CA LYS A 215 -4.62 -23.18 0.02
C LYS A 215 -3.30 -23.84 -0.44
N GLY A 216 -2.32 -23.05 -0.90
CA GLY A 216 -1.06 -23.55 -1.44
C GLY A 216 -1.07 -23.67 -2.98
N VAL A 217 -0.37 -24.70 -3.50
CA VAL A 217 -0.34 -25.02 -4.94
C VAL A 217 -1.76 -25.25 -5.46
N GLY A 218 -2.13 -24.56 -6.53
CA GLY A 218 -3.50 -24.56 -7.02
C GLY A 218 -3.78 -23.46 -8.04
N THR A 219 -5.01 -23.43 -8.52
CA THR A 219 -5.53 -22.36 -9.40
C THR A 219 -6.61 -21.60 -8.66
N TYR A 220 -6.57 -20.27 -8.78
CA TYR A 220 -7.44 -19.32 -8.13
C TYR A 220 -8.06 -18.45 -9.24
N THR A 221 -9.39 -18.37 -9.28
CA THR A 221 -10.11 -17.59 -10.30
C THR A 221 -10.23 -16.14 -9.86
N MET A 222 -10.07 -15.19 -10.77
CA MET A 222 -10.31 -13.76 -10.48
C MET A 222 -11.69 -13.33 -11.01
N PRO A 223 -12.46 -12.52 -10.27
CA PRO A 223 -12.18 -11.98 -8.93
C PRO A 223 -12.65 -12.88 -7.77
N ALA A 224 -13.12 -14.10 -8.05
CA ALA A 224 -13.82 -14.93 -7.06
C ALA A 224 -12.94 -15.42 -5.91
N ASP A 225 -11.75 -15.91 -6.24
CA ASP A 225 -10.79 -16.53 -5.30
C ASP A 225 -9.50 -15.72 -5.16
N ALA A 226 -9.27 -14.78 -6.07
CA ALA A 226 -8.06 -13.96 -6.14
C ALA A 226 -8.35 -12.62 -6.79
N ASP A 227 -7.50 -11.63 -6.51
CA ASP A 227 -7.52 -10.31 -7.12
C ASP A 227 -6.19 -10.06 -7.85
N GLY A 228 -6.27 -9.40 -9.00
CA GLY A 228 -5.13 -8.87 -9.75
C GLY A 228 -5.26 -7.36 -9.93
N VAL A 229 -4.22 -6.63 -9.56
CA VAL A 229 -4.16 -5.17 -9.74
C VAL A 229 -2.93 -4.82 -10.56
N TYR A 230 -3.13 -4.03 -11.60
CA TYR A 230 -2.05 -3.39 -12.35
C TYR A 230 -2.12 -1.89 -12.17
N MET A 231 -0.99 -1.28 -11.82
CA MET A 231 -0.85 0.17 -11.79
C MET A 231 0.18 0.59 -12.84
N LYS A 232 -0.22 1.43 -13.78
CA LYS A 232 0.66 2.08 -14.74
C LYS A 232 1.47 3.22 -14.10
N ASP A 233 0.84 3.90 -13.15
CA ASP A 233 1.37 4.95 -12.29
C ASP A 233 0.59 4.95 -10.97
N GLN A 234 0.92 5.86 -10.04
CA GLN A 234 0.27 5.91 -8.71
C GLN A 234 -1.00 6.76 -8.67
N THR A 235 -1.57 7.11 -9.82
CA THR A 235 -2.81 7.88 -9.89
C THR A 235 -4.02 6.94 -9.97
N ALA A 236 -5.20 7.42 -9.56
CA ALA A 236 -6.44 6.65 -9.72
C ALA A 236 -6.72 6.29 -11.19
N THR A 237 -6.34 7.17 -12.13
CA THR A 237 -6.53 6.93 -13.57
C THR A 237 -5.55 5.90 -14.15
N GLY A 238 -4.46 5.62 -13.45
CA GLY A 238 -3.45 4.62 -13.81
C GLY A 238 -3.62 3.28 -13.11
N SER A 239 -4.65 3.11 -12.27
CA SER A 239 -4.93 1.88 -11.53
C SER A 239 -6.01 1.04 -12.20
N PHE A 240 -5.78 -0.27 -12.27
CA PHE A 240 -6.67 -1.23 -12.90
C PHE A 240 -6.84 -2.46 -12.02
N SER A 241 -8.10 -2.85 -11.77
CA SER A 241 -8.46 -4.02 -10.96
C SER A 241 -9.09 -5.12 -11.82
N SER A 242 -8.75 -6.38 -11.53
CA SER A 242 -9.13 -7.55 -12.32
C SER A 242 -10.65 -7.74 -12.37
N ASP A 243 -11.18 -7.86 -13.60
CA ASP A 243 -12.57 -8.19 -13.89
C ASP A 243 -12.74 -9.69 -14.16
N SER A 244 -11.71 -10.33 -14.74
CA SER A 244 -11.66 -11.77 -14.99
C SER A 244 -10.22 -12.24 -15.09
N GLY A 245 -9.92 -13.49 -14.76
CA GLY A 245 -8.57 -14.03 -14.91
C GLY A 245 -8.27 -15.23 -14.04
N THR A 246 -7.00 -15.59 -13.98
CA THR A 246 -6.49 -16.70 -13.18
C THR A 246 -5.13 -16.37 -12.55
N LEU A 247 -4.96 -16.81 -11.30
CA LEU A 247 -3.67 -16.95 -10.62
C LEU A 247 -3.43 -18.44 -10.40
N LYS A 248 -2.29 -18.95 -10.85
CA LYS A 248 -1.91 -20.35 -10.65
C LYS A 248 -0.60 -20.44 -9.91
N ILE A 249 -0.64 -21.03 -8.72
CA ILE A 249 0.55 -21.37 -7.93
C ILE A 249 1.01 -22.76 -8.37
N THR A 250 2.22 -22.84 -8.93
CA THR A 250 2.78 -24.09 -9.46
C THR A 250 3.76 -24.75 -8.50
N SER A 251 4.38 -23.98 -7.60
CA SER A 251 5.31 -24.49 -6.59
C SER A 251 5.35 -23.56 -5.38
N GLU A 252 5.43 -24.15 -4.19
CA GLU A 252 5.67 -23.45 -2.92
C GLU A 252 6.74 -24.21 -2.14
N THR A 253 7.75 -23.50 -1.64
CA THR A 253 8.71 -23.99 -0.66
C THR A 253 8.60 -23.19 0.64
N SER A 254 9.54 -23.36 1.57
CA SER A 254 9.59 -22.56 2.80
C SER A 254 9.90 -21.08 2.52
N ASN A 255 10.60 -20.76 1.43
CA ASN A 255 11.13 -19.42 1.17
C ASN A 255 10.92 -18.92 -0.27
N ARG A 256 10.21 -19.67 -1.11
CA ARG A 256 9.91 -19.27 -2.50
C ARG A 256 8.52 -19.73 -2.92
N ILE A 257 7.94 -18.98 -3.85
CA ILE A 257 6.71 -19.32 -4.55
C ILE A 257 6.85 -19.09 -6.05
N LYS A 258 6.30 -20.00 -6.86
CA LYS A 258 6.30 -19.92 -8.32
C LYS A 258 4.90 -20.06 -8.88
N GLY A 259 4.66 -19.43 -10.02
CA GLY A 259 3.36 -19.53 -10.65
C GLY A 259 3.23 -18.76 -11.95
N THR A 260 2.01 -18.77 -12.46
CA THR A 260 1.58 -18.07 -13.66
C THR A 260 0.31 -17.29 -13.40
N PHE A 261 0.05 -16.24 -14.18
CA PHE A 261 -1.19 -15.48 -14.07
C PHE A 261 -1.58 -14.84 -15.40
N SER A 262 -2.86 -14.55 -15.57
CA SER A 262 -3.38 -13.73 -16.67
C SER A 262 -4.75 -13.19 -16.28
N PHE A 263 -5.02 -11.93 -16.59
CA PHE A 263 -6.29 -11.29 -16.27
C PHE A 263 -6.58 -10.11 -17.20
N THR A 264 -7.86 -9.77 -17.31
CA THR A 264 -8.32 -8.48 -17.83
C THR A 264 -8.70 -7.58 -16.66
N ALA A 265 -8.26 -6.33 -16.66
CA ALA A 265 -8.57 -5.39 -15.58
C ALA A 265 -9.20 -4.12 -16.12
N LYS A 266 -10.21 -3.61 -15.39
CA LYS A 266 -10.89 -2.34 -15.68
C LYS A 266 -10.26 -1.21 -14.87
N ASN A 267 -10.30 0.00 -15.39
CA ASN A 267 -9.86 1.18 -14.66
C ASN A 267 -10.63 1.33 -13.34
N GLU A 268 -9.93 1.63 -12.26
CA GLU A 268 -10.56 1.86 -10.95
C GLU A 268 -11.31 3.19 -10.90
N ASP A 269 -10.92 4.17 -11.71
CA ASP A 269 -11.78 5.31 -12.00
C ASP A 269 -12.92 4.88 -12.92
N THR A 270 -14.07 4.59 -12.30
CA THR A 270 -15.31 4.15 -12.97
C THR A 270 -15.84 5.13 -14.02
N ARG A 271 -15.33 6.36 -14.07
CA ARG A 271 -15.65 7.35 -15.13
C ARG A 271 -14.84 7.12 -16.40
N ILE A 272 -13.75 6.37 -16.32
CA ILE A 272 -12.84 6.08 -17.42
C ILE A 272 -13.10 4.66 -17.92
N ASN A 273 -13.73 4.55 -19.09
CA ASN A 273 -14.01 3.25 -19.72
C ASN A 273 -12.78 2.71 -20.47
N THR A 274 -11.73 2.38 -19.73
CA THR A 274 -10.52 1.72 -20.26
C THR A 274 -10.24 0.42 -19.53
N SER A 275 -9.56 -0.48 -20.21
CA SER A 275 -9.15 -1.77 -19.67
C SER A 275 -7.74 -2.11 -20.12
N VAL A 276 -7.05 -2.94 -19.34
CA VAL A 276 -5.76 -3.54 -19.70
C VAL A 276 -5.89 -5.05 -19.77
N SER A 277 -5.13 -5.65 -20.69
CA SER A 277 -4.97 -7.10 -20.80
C SER A 277 -3.60 -7.52 -20.28
N VAL A 278 -3.58 -8.35 -19.25
CA VAL A 278 -2.36 -8.90 -18.66
C VAL A 278 -2.25 -10.38 -19.02
N THR A 279 -1.27 -10.72 -19.85
CA THR A 279 -1.08 -12.06 -20.41
C THR A 279 0.33 -12.58 -20.16
N GLU A 280 0.53 -13.88 -20.29
CA GLU A 280 1.86 -14.51 -20.16
C GLU A 280 2.57 -14.18 -18.83
N GLY A 281 1.78 -13.99 -17.76
CA GLY A 281 2.30 -13.68 -16.44
C GLY A 281 3.03 -14.88 -15.84
N THR A 282 4.24 -14.68 -15.36
CA THR A 282 5.06 -15.68 -14.67
C THR A 282 5.78 -15.06 -13.49
N PHE A 283 6.01 -15.83 -12.43
CA PHE A 283 6.78 -15.37 -11.28
C PHE A 283 7.54 -16.51 -10.57
N ASP A 284 8.66 -16.14 -9.95
CA ASP A 284 9.49 -16.97 -9.08
C ASP A 284 10.11 -16.09 -7.99
N ILE A 285 9.38 -15.92 -6.88
CA ILE A 285 9.57 -14.82 -5.92
C ILE A 285 9.88 -15.36 -4.52
N PRO A 286 10.67 -14.65 -3.69
CA PRO A 286 10.80 -14.95 -2.26
C PRO A 286 9.45 -14.98 -1.54
N LEU A 287 9.28 -15.93 -0.62
CA LEU A 287 8.08 -16.06 0.20
C LEU A 287 8.41 -15.91 1.68
N THR A 288 7.71 -15.00 2.34
CA THR A 288 7.71 -14.84 3.81
C THR A 288 6.38 -15.37 4.38
N LYS A 289 6.45 -16.15 5.46
CA LYS A 289 5.27 -16.67 6.16
C LYS A 289 5.18 -16.05 7.55
N MET A 290 4.01 -15.50 7.88
CA MET A 290 3.67 -14.93 9.18
C MET A 290 2.60 -15.76 9.90
#